data_AF-A0A3M1ZF18-F1
#
_entry.id   AF-A0A3M1ZF18-F1
#
_cell.length_a   1.000
_cell.length_b   1.000
_cell.length_c   1.000
_cell.angle_alpha   90.00
_cell.angle_beta   90.00
_cell.angle_gamma   90.00
#
_symmetry.space_group_name_H-M   'P 1'
#
loop_
_entity.id
_entity.type
_entity.pdbx_description
1 polymer ?
#
loop_
_entity_poly.entity_id
_entity_poly.type
_entity_poly.pdbx_seq_one_letter_code
_entity_poly.pdbx_strand_id
1 'polypeptide(L)'
;MRLGALLALLAVVGCTAAVPARRAAWLVRDRLADPAELTRACEAAKTAGLDRLVVQVRGRGDAWYPSKVAPRAEPLRAAPEGYDPLALALEACAPVPMAAWLNVYYLWGDEAPPADPAHPARAHPEWVLTDDEGRPVDGYGPVERALGWIEGIYA
;
A
#
# COMPACT_ATOMS: atom_id res chain seq x y z
N MET A 1 74.78 0.73 -16.90
CA MET A 1 73.74 -0.17 -16.37
C MET A 1 73.14 0.44 -15.10
N ARG A 2 72.09 1.28 -15.22
CA ARG A 2 71.12 1.56 -14.13
C ARG A 2 69.77 1.86 -14.78
N LEU A 3 68.77 1.16 -14.29
CA LEU A 3 67.43 0.94 -14.83
C LEU A 3 66.61 2.23 -14.87
N GLY A 4 65.86 2.41 -15.96
CA GLY A 4 64.74 3.35 -16.03
C GLY A 4 63.55 2.81 -15.24
N ALA A 5 62.97 3.65 -14.38
CA ALA A 5 61.71 3.37 -13.72
C ALA A 5 60.57 3.95 -14.57
N LEU A 6 59.85 3.09 -15.28
CA LEU A 6 58.60 3.45 -15.94
C LEU A 6 57.49 3.37 -14.88
N LEU A 7 57.05 4.51 -14.36
CA LEU A 7 55.85 4.58 -13.52
C LEU A 7 54.62 4.44 -14.42
N ALA A 8 54.02 3.26 -14.46
CA ALA A 8 52.71 3.06 -15.06
C ALA A 8 51.64 3.57 -14.08
N LEU A 9 51.09 4.75 -14.36
CA LEU A 9 49.96 5.30 -13.62
C LEU A 9 48.69 4.56 -14.06
N LEU A 10 48.29 3.52 -13.31
CA LEU A 10 46.95 2.93 -13.47
C LEU A 10 45.91 3.93 -12.95
N ALA A 11 45.27 4.66 -13.86
CA ALA A 11 44.04 5.38 -13.56
C ALA A 11 42.91 4.36 -13.34
N VAL A 12 42.60 4.08 -12.09
CA VAL A 12 41.38 3.34 -11.72
C VAL A 12 40.20 4.26 -12.04
N VAL A 13 39.65 4.13 -13.25
CA VAL A 13 38.37 4.76 -13.60
C VAL A 13 37.29 3.97 -12.86
N GLY A 14 37.00 4.38 -11.63
CA GLY A 14 35.82 3.93 -10.90
C GLY A 14 34.58 4.47 -11.60
N CYS A 15 34.07 3.73 -12.58
CA CYS A 15 32.78 4.03 -13.19
C CYS A 15 31.70 3.63 -12.18
N THR A 16 31.37 4.52 -11.24
CA THR A 16 30.15 4.39 -10.46
C THR A 16 28.99 4.71 -11.39
N ALA A 17 28.46 3.71 -12.10
CA ALA A 17 27.21 3.88 -12.81
C ALA A 17 26.14 4.29 -11.80
N ALA A 18 25.66 5.53 -11.89
CA ALA A 18 24.58 6.00 -11.04
C ALA A 18 23.36 5.11 -11.28
N VAL A 19 22.77 4.57 -10.21
CA VAL A 19 21.51 3.83 -10.33
C VAL A 19 20.46 4.82 -10.83
N PRO A 20 19.85 4.60 -12.02
CA PRO A 20 18.86 5.53 -12.53
C PRO A 20 17.68 5.62 -11.56
N ALA A 21 17.25 6.85 -11.28
CA ALA A 21 16.10 7.09 -10.41
C ALA A 21 14.85 6.46 -11.03
N ARG A 22 14.20 5.56 -10.30
CA ARG A 22 12.92 4.96 -10.70
C ARG A 22 11.77 5.83 -10.24
N ARG A 23 10.82 6.08 -11.12
CA ARG A 23 9.59 6.83 -10.86
C ARG A 23 8.46 5.86 -10.62
N ALA A 24 7.85 5.94 -9.44
CA ALA A 24 6.68 5.15 -9.10
C ALA A 24 5.56 6.04 -8.59
N ALA A 25 4.31 5.60 -8.78
CA ALA A 25 3.15 6.21 -8.15
C ALA A 25 2.48 5.22 -7.22
N TRP A 26 1.95 5.74 -6.11
CA TRP A 26 1.13 4.98 -5.18
C TRP A 26 -0.34 5.10 -5.58
N LEU A 27 -0.93 3.97 -5.96
CA LEU A 27 -2.34 3.85 -6.24
C LEU A 27 -3.06 3.47 -4.93
N VAL A 28 -3.63 4.49 -4.30
CA VAL A 28 -4.39 4.34 -3.05
C VAL A 28 -5.65 3.52 -3.28
N ARG A 29 -6.05 2.77 -2.25
CA ARG A 29 -7.12 1.76 -2.36
C ARG A 29 -8.46 2.32 -2.85
N ASP A 30 -8.81 3.55 -2.47
CA ASP A 30 -10.13 4.12 -2.79
C ASP A 30 -10.32 4.29 -4.31
N ARG A 31 -9.22 4.52 -5.04
CA ARG A 31 -9.19 4.60 -6.50
C ARG A 31 -9.43 3.26 -7.18
N LEU A 32 -9.34 2.16 -6.45
CA LEU A 32 -9.60 0.81 -6.95
C LEU A 32 -11.11 0.49 -6.97
N ALA A 33 -11.94 1.25 -6.24
CA ALA A 33 -13.36 0.95 -6.08
C ALA A 33 -14.17 1.17 -7.36
N ASP A 34 -13.83 2.22 -8.11
CA ASP A 34 -14.44 2.54 -9.40
C ASP A 34 -13.56 2.03 -10.55
N PRO A 35 -14.04 1.06 -11.36
CA PRO A 35 -13.32 0.56 -12.54
C PRO A 35 -12.87 1.66 -13.51
N ALA A 36 -13.68 2.71 -13.69
CA ALA A 36 -13.38 3.79 -14.60
C ALA A 36 -12.27 4.70 -14.04
N GLU A 37 -12.27 4.95 -12.73
CA GLU A 37 -11.21 5.71 -12.07
C GLU A 37 -9.88 4.96 -12.06
N LEU A 38 -9.91 3.66 -11.77
CA LEU A 38 -8.75 2.77 -11.85
C LEU A 38 -8.15 2.79 -13.26
N THR A 39 -8.98 2.62 -14.29
CA THR A 39 -8.52 2.65 -15.69
C THR A 39 -7.89 4.00 -16.05
N ARG A 40 -8.50 5.13 -15.64
CA ARG A 40 -7.91 6.47 -15.85
C ARG A 40 -6.56 6.62 -15.16
N ALA A 41 -6.40 6.08 -13.95
CA ALA A 41 -5.13 6.12 -13.22
C ALA A 41 -4.04 5.29 -13.93
N CYS A 42 -4.40 4.11 -14.45
CA CYS A 42 -3.50 3.29 -15.26
C CYS A 42 -3.03 4.03 -16.53
N GLU A 43 -3.93 4.67 -17.27
CA GLU A 43 -3.57 5.44 -18.47
C GLU A 43 -2.68 6.65 -18.15
N ALA A 44 -2.94 7.34 -17.02
CA ALA A 44 -2.06 8.41 -16.55
C ALA A 44 -0.65 7.90 -16.21
N ALA A 45 -0.55 6.73 -15.59
CA ALA A 45 0.74 6.10 -15.25
C ALA A 45 1.55 5.75 -16.50
N LYS A 46 0.90 5.18 -17.53
CA LYS A 46 1.52 4.88 -18.83
C LYS A 46 1.99 6.15 -19.53
N THR A 47 1.12 7.17 -19.59
CA THR A 47 1.41 8.45 -20.25
C THR A 47 2.57 9.18 -19.58
N ALA A 48 2.66 9.12 -18.25
CA ALA A 48 3.79 9.68 -17.50
C ALA A 48 5.10 8.86 -17.63
N GLY A 49 5.03 7.67 -18.23
CA GLY A 49 6.16 6.75 -18.36
C GLY A 49 6.69 6.24 -17.03
N LEU A 50 5.81 5.97 -16.05
CA LEU A 50 6.24 5.46 -14.74
C LEU A 50 6.88 4.08 -14.86
N ASP A 51 7.92 3.85 -14.06
CA ASP A 51 8.65 2.58 -14.02
C ASP A 51 7.90 1.50 -13.24
N ARG A 52 6.98 1.92 -12.34
CA ARG A 52 6.23 1.03 -11.45
C ARG A 52 4.99 1.70 -10.87
N LEU A 53 3.99 0.88 -10.56
CA LEU A 53 2.90 1.22 -9.65
C LEU A 53 3.04 0.47 -8.32
N VAL A 54 2.76 1.16 -7.23
CA VAL A 54 2.60 0.55 -5.90
C VAL A 54 1.12 0.57 -5.61
N VAL A 55 0.47 -0.57 -5.50
CA VAL A 55 -1.00 -0.67 -5.47
C VAL A 55 -1.47 -1.17 -4.12
N GLN A 56 -2.24 -0.36 -3.40
CA GLN A 56 -2.73 -0.70 -2.06
C GLN A 56 -3.89 -1.71 -2.15
N VAL A 57 -3.54 -3.00 -2.11
CA VAL A 57 -4.49 -4.12 -2.22
C VAL A 57 -5.06 -4.57 -0.86
N ARG A 58 -4.46 -4.08 0.23
CA ARG A 58 -4.95 -4.23 1.61
C ARG A 58 -4.80 -2.91 2.34
N GLY A 59 -5.91 -2.39 2.86
CA GLY A 59 -5.97 -1.06 3.45
C GLY A 59 -6.30 -1.08 4.94
N ARG A 60 -7.42 -1.67 5.29
CA ARG A 60 -8.07 -1.54 6.60
C ARG A 60 -8.52 -2.92 7.06
N GLY A 61 -7.56 -3.79 7.36
CA GLY A 61 -7.84 -5.21 7.63
C GLY A 61 -8.57 -5.98 6.51
N ASP A 62 -8.71 -5.40 5.31
CA ASP A 62 -9.59 -5.82 4.23
C ASP A 62 -8.86 -6.10 2.91
N ALA A 63 -9.49 -6.83 2.01
CA ALA A 63 -8.94 -7.21 0.72
C ALA A 63 -9.66 -6.55 -0.46
N TRP A 64 -8.87 -6.03 -1.40
CA TRP A 64 -9.30 -5.47 -2.68
C TRP A 64 -9.17 -6.49 -3.84
N TYR A 65 -9.30 -7.77 -3.49
CA TYR A 65 -9.19 -8.96 -4.34
C TYR A 65 -9.90 -10.14 -3.65
N PRO A 66 -10.26 -11.22 -4.37
CA PRO A 66 -10.79 -12.43 -3.76
C PRO A 66 -9.81 -13.05 -2.76
N SER A 67 -10.20 -13.13 -1.49
CA SER A 67 -9.35 -13.59 -0.40
C SER A 67 -10.06 -14.61 0.49
N LYS A 68 -9.28 -15.54 1.05
CA LYS A 68 -9.73 -16.48 2.09
C LYS A 68 -9.28 -16.06 3.51
N VAL A 69 -8.52 -14.98 3.62
CA VAL A 69 -7.84 -14.56 4.86
C VAL A 69 -8.37 -13.23 5.39
N ALA A 70 -8.71 -12.29 4.50
CA ALA A 70 -9.25 -10.99 4.86
C ALA A 70 -10.62 -10.81 4.20
N PRO A 71 -11.58 -10.15 4.87
CA PRO A 71 -12.88 -9.88 4.29
C PRO A 71 -12.74 -8.94 3.09
N ARG A 72 -13.77 -8.91 2.24
CA ARG A 72 -13.84 -7.98 1.11
C ARG A 72 -13.94 -6.55 1.64
N ALA A 73 -13.19 -5.63 1.02
CA ALA A 73 -13.23 -4.22 1.39
C ALA A 73 -14.64 -3.64 1.26
N GLU A 74 -15.12 -2.98 2.31
CA GLU A 74 -16.49 -2.45 2.37
C GLU A 74 -16.86 -1.49 1.24
N PRO A 75 -15.98 -0.60 0.74
CA PRO A 75 -16.31 0.26 -0.40
C PRO A 75 -16.66 -0.52 -1.66
N LEU A 76 -16.18 -1.76 -1.80
CA LEU A 76 -16.49 -2.62 -2.94
C LEU A 76 -17.93 -3.18 -2.92
N ARG A 77 -18.72 -2.90 -1.86
CA ARG A 77 -20.16 -3.20 -1.84
C ARG A 77 -20.94 -2.38 -2.88
N ALA A 78 -20.45 -1.19 -3.22
CA ALA A 78 -21.05 -0.33 -4.25
C ALA A 78 -20.54 -0.62 -5.67
N ALA A 79 -19.52 -1.47 -5.79
CA ALA A 79 -18.95 -1.84 -7.08
C ALA A 79 -19.81 -2.90 -7.79
N PRO A 80 -19.65 -3.08 -9.12
CA PRO A 80 -20.35 -4.12 -9.86
C PRO A 80 -20.18 -5.52 -9.23
N GLU A 81 -21.20 -6.36 -9.38
CA GLU A 81 -21.14 -7.73 -8.90
C GLU A 81 -19.96 -8.48 -9.54
N GLY A 82 -19.24 -9.26 -8.73
CA GLY A 82 -18.06 -10.01 -9.19
C GLY A 82 -16.82 -9.16 -9.49
N TYR A 83 -16.86 -7.84 -9.24
CA TYR A 83 -15.72 -6.98 -9.52
C TYR A 83 -14.48 -7.37 -8.70
N ASP A 84 -13.37 -7.60 -9.38
CA ASP A 84 -12.04 -7.83 -8.81
C ASP A 84 -11.12 -6.65 -9.20
N PRO A 85 -10.90 -5.69 -8.28
CA PRO A 85 -10.06 -4.53 -8.56
C PRO A 85 -8.61 -4.87 -8.88
N LEU A 86 -8.04 -5.91 -8.25
CA LEU A 86 -6.66 -6.31 -8.51
C LEU A 86 -6.53 -6.93 -9.91
N ALA A 87 -7.49 -7.77 -10.30
CA ALA A 87 -7.52 -8.32 -11.65
C ALA A 87 -7.62 -7.21 -12.71
N LEU A 88 -8.53 -6.25 -12.52
CA LEU A 88 -8.65 -5.10 -13.43
C LEU A 88 -7.36 -4.27 -13.45
N ALA A 89 -6.73 -4.02 -12.30
CA ALA A 89 -5.49 -3.25 -12.24
C ALA A 89 -4.36 -3.94 -13.01
N LEU A 90 -4.21 -5.26 -12.87
CA LEU A 90 -3.20 -6.04 -13.59
C LEU A 90 -3.37 -5.96 -15.11
N GLU A 91 -4.62 -6.00 -15.60
CA GLU A 91 -4.93 -5.86 -17.02
C GLU A 91 -4.76 -4.41 -17.51
N ALA A 92 -5.45 -3.47 -16.86
CA ALA A 92 -5.55 -2.09 -17.32
C ALA A 92 -4.23 -1.33 -17.20
N CYS A 93 -3.36 -1.65 -16.25
CA CYS A 93 -2.08 -0.98 -16.07
C CYS A 93 -0.92 -1.60 -16.87
N ALA A 94 -1.13 -2.74 -17.54
CA ALA A 94 -0.09 -3.36 -18.36
C ALA A 94 0.41 -2.41 -19.47
N PRO A 95 1.73 -2.32 -19.73
CA PRO A 95 2.81 -3.19 -19.20
C PRO A 95 3.49 -2.66 -17.92
N VAL A 96 2.96 -1.66 -17.23
CA VAL A 96 3.62 -1.04 -16.06
C VAL A 96 3.69 -2.06 -14.91
N PRO A 97 4.88 -2.44 -14.41
CA PRO A 97 5.01 -3.39 -13.31
C PRO A 97 4.35 -2.91 -12.03
N MET A 98 3.77 -3.83 -11.27
CA MET A 98 3.08 -3.51 -10.02
C MET A 98 3.78 -4.15 -8.81
N ALA A 99 3.79 -3.44 -7.69
CA ALA A 99 4.10 -3.97 -6.36
C ALA A 99 2.85 -3.85 -5.49
N ALA A 100 2.46 -4.94 -4.82
CA ALA A 100 1.35 -4.93 -3.87
C ALA A 100 1.77 -4.20 -2.59
N TRP A 101 1.02 -3.18 -2.21
CA TRP A 101 1.10 -2.52 -0.92
C TRP A 101 0.04 -3.08 0.03
N LEU A 102 0.47 -3.44 1.23
CA LEU A 102 -0.40 -3.97 2.26
C LEU A 102 -0.17 -3.18 3.55
N ASN A 103 -1.25 -2.63 4.10
CA ASN A 103 -1.24 -2.24 5.50
C ASN A 103 -1.30 -3.50 6.37
N VAL A 104 -0.35 -3.63 7.29
CA VAL A 104 -0.23 -4.80 8.16
C VAL A 104 -1.11 -4.63 9.39
N TYR A 105 -0.88 -3.55 10.16
CA TYR A 105 -1.51 -3.32 11.46
C TYR A 105 -2.72 -2.39 11.42
N TYR A 106 -2.89 -1.57 10.38
CA TYR A 106 -4.03 -0.64 10.32
C TYR A 106 -5.36 -1.39 10.06
N LEU A 107 -6.33 -1.19 10.96
CA LEU A 107 -7.60 -1.91 10.97
C LEU A 107 -8.75 -1.06 10.43
N TRP A 108 -8.98 0.17 10.90
CA TRP A 108 -9.96 1.12 10.34
C TRP A 108 -9.71 2.53 10.89
N GLY A 109 -10.34 3.56 10.32
CA GLY A 109 -10.28 4.94 10.87
C GLY A 109 -11.60 5.70 10.78
N ASP A 110 -12.67 5.04 10.34
CA ASP A 110 -14.00 5.65 10.27
C ASP A 110 -14.63 5.71 11.68
N GLU A 111 -15.69 6.50 11.84
CA GLU A 111 -16.39 6.63 13.12
C GLU A 111 -16.95 5.29 13.61
N ALA A 112 -17.53 4.50 12.70
CA ALA A 112 -18.07 3.19 12.98
C ALA A 112 -17.02 2.09 12.75
N PRO A 113 -17.02 1.03 13.57
CA PRO A 113 -16.19 -0.14 13.30
C PRO A 113 -16.65 -0.84 12.02
N PRO A 114 -15.77 -1.64 11.39
CA PRO A 114 -16.13 -2.46 10.24
C PRO A 114 -17.35 -3.33 10.53
N ALA A 115 -18.20 -3.55 9.53
CA ALA A 115 -19.45 -4.29 9.65
C ALA A 115 -19.26 -5.80 9.49
N ASP A 116 -18.27 -6.23 8.69
CA ASP A 116 -18.04 -7.64 8.40
C ASP A 116 -17.55 -8.40 9.66
N PRO A 117 -18.25 -9.45 10.13
CA PRO A 117 -17.85 -10.22 11.31
C PRO A 117 -16.49 -10.92 11.15
N ALA A 118 -16.02 -11.18 9.93
CA ALA A 118 -14.71 -11.75 9.66
C ALA A 118 -13.58 -10.71 9.66
N HIS A 119 -13.89 -9.41 9.81
CA HIS A 119 -12.87 -8.38 9.94
C HIS A 119 -12.01 -8.61 11.20
N PRO A 120 -10.66 -8.47 11.14
CA PRO A 120 -9.79 -8.76 12.28
C PRO A 120 -10.19 -8.05 13.57
N ALA A 121 -10.56 -6.77 13.50
CA ALA A 121 -11.07 -6.02 14.64
C ALA A 121 -12.31 -6.61 15.34
N ARG A 122 -13.14 -7.37 14.61
CA ARG A 122 -14.35 -8.01 15.15
C ARG A 122 -14.13 -9.46 15.53
N ALA A 123 -13.40 -10.20 14.70
CA ALA A 123 -13.10 -11.61 14.90
C ALA A 123 -12.07 -11.82 16.03
N HIS A 124 -11.17 -10.86 16.20
CA HIS A 124 -10.06 -10.88 17.15
C HIS A 124 -9.93 -9.53 17.88
N PRO A 125 -10.91 -9.16 18.74
CA PRO A 125 -10.83 -7.92 19.50
C PRO A 125 -9.60 -7.86 20.42
N GLU A 126 -9.03 -9.00 20.80
CA GLU A 126 -7.79 -9.10 21.56
C GLU A 126 -6.54 -8.67 20.80
N TRP A 127 -6.63 -8.47 19.47
CA TRP A 127 -5.53 -7.95 18.67
C TRP A 127 -5.49 -6.43 18.66
N VAL A 128 -6.53 -5.72 19.12
CA VAL A 128 -6.54 -4.26 19.09
C VAL A 128 -5.42 -3.70 19.97
N LEU A 129 -4.66 -2.75 19.41
CA LEU A 129 -3.59 -2.05 20.11
C LEU A 129 -4.09 -1.48 21.43
N THR A 130 -3.29 -1.63 22.48
CA THR A 130 -3.55 -1.05 23.80
C THR A 130 -2.52 0.04 24.13
N ASP A 131 -2.93 1.02 24.93
CA ASP A 131 -2.02 1.98 25.55
C ASP A 131 -1.17 1.36 26.68
N ASP A 132 -0.35 2.17 27.34
CA ASP A 132 0.50 1.78 28.45
C ASP A 132 -0.27 1.42 29.72
N GLU A 133 -1.53 1.84 29.84
CA GLU A 133 -2.47 1.36 30.86
C GLU A 133 -3.23 0.08 30.47
N GLY A 134 -2.99 -0.44 29.26
CA GLY A 134 -3.64 -1.66 28.76
C GLY A 134 -5.09 -1.44 28.28
N ARG A 135 -5.52 -0.19 28.04
CA ARG A 135 -6.83 0.10 27.46
C ARG A 135 -6.76 0.00 25.92
N PRO A 136 -7.71 -0.70 25.28
CA PRO A 136 -7.82 -0.72 23.83
C PRO A 136 -8.08 0.66 23.23
N VAL A 137 -7.37 0.99 22.15
CA VAL A 137 -7.46 2.31 21.49
C VAL A 137 -8.80 2.55 20.77
N ASP A 138 -9.56 1.50 20.48
CA ASP A 138 -10.92 1.62 19.93
C ASP A 138 -11.95 2.10 20.96
N GLY A 139 -11.65 1.98 22.25
CA GLY A 139 -12.42 2.50 23.37
C GLY A 139 -12.27 4.00 23.62
N TYR A 140 -11.42 4.70 22.87
CA TYR A 140 -11.16 6.13 23.07
C TYR A 140 -12.38 6.99 22.70
N GLY A 141 -12.72 7.92 23.58
CA GLY A 141 -13.77 8.89 23.41
C GLY A 141 -13.40 10.03 22.43
N PRO A 142 -14.37 10.91 22.10
CA PRO A 142 -14.18 11.96 21.09
C PRO A 142 -13.01 12.91 21.38
N VAL A 143 -12.80 13.26 22.65
CA VAL A 143 -11.71 14.16 23.05
C VAL A 143 -10.35 13.51 22.83
N GLU A 144 -10.19 12.25 23.24
CA GLU A 144 -8.94 11.50 23.09
C GLU A 144 -8.58 11.32 21.61
N ARG A 145 -9.57 11.01 20.76
CA ARG A 145 -9.38 10.92 19.31
C ARG A 145 -9.00 12.27 18.69
N ALA A 146 -9.59 13.37 19.16
CA ALA A 146 -9.32 14.73 18.66
C ALA A 146 -7.91 15.23 18.98
N LEU A 147 -7.21 14.63 19.96
CA LEU A 147 -5.82 14.95 20.22
C LEU A 147 -4.89 14.50 19.08
N GLY A 148 -5.33 13.56 18.23
CA GLY A 148 -4.61 13.16 17.01
C GLY A 148 -3.40 12.25 17.24
N TRP A 149 -3.35 11.56 18.39
CA TRP A 149 -2.22 10.70 18.75
C TRP A 149 -2.27 9.37 17.97
N ILE A 150 -3.41 9.04 17.40
CA ILE A 150 -3.63 7.86 16.58
C ILE A 150 -4.56 8.20 15.41
N GLU A 151 -4.16 7.87 14.18
CA GLU A 151 -4.92 8.20 12.96
C GLU A 151 -6.18 7.32 12.78
N GLY A 152 -6.25 6.21 13.51
CA GLY A 152 -7.34 5.25 13.49
C GLY A 152 -7.02 4.10 14.44
N ILE A 153 -7.57 2.93 14.19
CA ILE A 153 -7.38 1.76 15.03
C ILE A 153 -6.38 0.79 14.39
N TYR A 154 -5.51 0.26 15.21
CA TYR A 154 -4.42 -0.62 14.83
C TYR A 154 -4.47 -1.92 15.65
N ALA A 155 -3.85 -2.95 15.10
CA ALA A 155 -3.47 -4.17 15.83
C ALA A 155 -2.03 -4.09 16.35
#